data_AF-A0A966YFZ5-F1
#
_entry.id   AF-A0A966YFZ5-F1
#
_cell.length_a   1.000
_cell.length_b   1.000
_cell.length_c   1.000
_cell.angle_alpha   90.00
_cell.angle_beta   90.00
_cell.angle_gamma   90.00
#
_symmetry.space_group_name_H-M   'P 1'
#
loop_
_entity.id
_entity.type
_entity.pdbx_description
1 polymer ?
#
loop_
_entity_poly.entity_id
_entity_poly.type
_entity_poly.pdbx_seq_one_letter_code
_entity_poly.pdbx_strand_id
1 'polypeptide(L)'
;QLVVTGTLAGGGTVDLTRSVTVAPPADGQSAVTLVEISETGLIRPLADGSGSLQLGYAPVAKAQTGTTEQVVSVSLPVSVVGSGSLPPVDFIRDVNPVLSKLGCNQGTCHGAAKGKNGFKLSLRGYDPLFDVRAFTDDHGSRRVNLASPDDSLMLLKASATVPHTGGLLTRPADADYQLIRRWIEEGANLNQQTAKVTAIEVSPAAALIDLPGGRQQFRVVASYADGSRRDVTRHAFLESGNTEVATVSRDGLATALRRGEAPILVRYEGSYAAVTLTVMGDREGFVWQQPETWGPIDELVAAKWQAMKITPAPLADDLAFLRRLTLDLTGLPPTATAVRQFEADHRDTRIKRAELVARLIGSEEFVEHWTNKWADLLQVNPKFLGKEGAEGLRAWIR
;
A
#
# COMPACT_ATOMS: atom_id res chain seq x y z
N GLN A 1 -3.64 -4.41 -16.24
CA GLN A 1 -2.60 -3.42 -15.93
C GLN A 1 -1.29 -3.88 -16.55
N LEU A 2 -0.78 -3.14 -17.53
CA LEU A 2 0.58 -3.26 -18.05
C LEU A 2 1.53 -2.63 -17.03
N VAL A 3 2.62 -3.32 -16.73
CA VAL A 3 3.75 -2.77 -15.98
C VAL A 3 5.00 -3.15 -16.76
N VAL A 4 5.80 -2.16 -17.13
CA VAL A 4 7.07 -2.36 -17.82
C VAL A 4 8.19 -2.01 -16.85
N THR A 5 9.09 -2.97 -16.61
CA THR A 5 10.23 -2.80 -15.72
C THR A 5 11.51 -2.91 -16.52
N GLY A 6 12.39 -1.91 -16.40
CA GLY A 6 13.74 -1.96 -16.92
C GLY A 6 14.71 -2.44 -15.86
N THR A 7 15.66 -3.31 -16.22
CA THR A 7 16.76 -3.72 -15.35
C THR A 7 18.01 -2.94 -15.73
N LEU A 8 18.56 -2.20 -14.77
CA LEU A 8 19.79 -1.44 -14.92
C LEU A 8 21.00 -2.36 -14.82
N ALA A 9 22.14 -1.96 -15.40
CA ALA A 9 23.39 -2.75 -15.35
C ALA A 9 23.85 -3.07 -13.92
N GLY A 10 23.51 -2.21 -12.95
CA GLY A 10 23.77 -2.44 -11.52
C GLY A 10 22.78 -3.37 -10.81
N GLY A 11 21.89 -4.05 -11.54
CA GLY A 11 20.87 -4.96 -11.00
C GLY A 11 19.62 -4.31 -10.41
N GLY A 12 19.60 -2.97 -10.32
CA GLY A 12 18.40 -2.22 -9.91
C GLY A 12 17.30 -2.26 -10.97
N THR A 13 16.06 -2.06 -10.55
CA THR A 13 14.90 -2.02 -11.46
C THR A 13 14.26 -0.64 -11.48
N VAL A 14 13.77 -0.21 -12.63
CA VAL A 14 13.04 1.06 -12.80
C VAL A 14 11.72 0.83 -13.53
N ASP A 15 10.68 1.56 -13.13
CA ASP A 15 9.40 1.56 -13.83
C ASP A 15 9.49 2.38 -15.13
N LEU A 16 9.29 1.70 -16.26
CA LEU A 16 9.28 2.26 -17.60
C LEU A 16 7.87 2.29 -18.22
N THR A 17 6.82 1.92 -17.47
CA THR A 17 5.43 1.81 -17.96
C THR A 17 4.97 3.07 -18.70
N ARG A 18 5.36 4.24 -18.19
CA ARG A 18 5.02 5.56 -18.74
C ARG A 18 6.02 6.10 -19.76
N SER A 19 7.07 5.35 -20.05
CA SER A 19 8.21 5.78 -20.88
C SER A 19 8.41 4.90 -22.11
N VAL A 20 7.63 3.82 -22.24
CA VAL A 20 7.62 3.01 -23.45
C VAL A 20 6.68 3.59 -24.50
N THR A 21 7.06 3.43 -25.76
CA THR A 21 6.18 3.63 -26.91
C THR A 21 5.62 2.28 -27.34
N VAL A 22 4.36 2.28 -27.79
CA VAL A 22 3.73 1.09 -28.37
C VAL A 22 3.80 1.24 -29.89
N ALA A 23 4.44 0.28 -30.56
CA ALA A 23 4.56 0.23 -32.01
C ALA A 23 4.00 -1.11 -32.54
N PRO A 24 3.54 -1.16 -33.80
CA PRO A 24 3.23 -2.43 -34.44
C PRO A 24 4.52 -3.29 -34.54
N PRO A 25 4.43 -4.61 -34.28
CA PRO A 25 5.55 -5.54 -34.45
C PRO A 25 5.97 -5.66 -35.91
N ALA A 26 7.26 -5.98 -36.12
CA ALA A 26 7.87 -6.07 -37.45
C ALA A 26 7.34 -7.23 -38.31
N ASP A 27 6.68 -8.22 -37.69
CA ASP A 27 6.09 -9.40 -38.35
C ASP A 27 4.68 -9.15 -38.92
N GLY A 28 4.13 -7.94 -38.74
CA GLY A 28 2.83 -7.54 -39.27
C GLY A 28 1.61 -8.04 -38.48
N GLN A 29 1.77 -8.92 -37.49
CA GLN A 29 0.66 -9.38 -36.62
C GLN A 29 0.46 -8.44 -35.44
N SER A 30 0.08 -7.20 -35.75
CA SER A 30 -0.06 -6.13 -34.77
C SER A 30 -1.33 -6.27 -33.92
N ALA A 31 -1.17 -6.26 -32.60
CA ALA A 31 -2.28 -6.15 -31.65
C ALA A 31 -2.66 -4.69 -31.32
N VAL A 32 -2.05 -3.69 -31.98
CA VAL A 32 -2.29 -2.26 -31.69
C VAL A 32 -3.74 -1.85 -31.94
N THR A 33 -4.45 -2.54 -32.84
CA THR A 33 -5.89 -2.32 -33.09
C THR A 33 -6.80 -3.08 -32.15
N LEU A 34 -6.27 -4.04 -31.37
CA LEU A 34 -7.05 -4.92 -30.50
C LEU A 34 -7.24 -4.34 -29.09
N VAL A 35 -6.33 -3.46 -28.64
CA VAL A 35 -6.34 -2.91 -27.28
C VAL A 35 -5.92 -1.44 -27.25
N GLU A 36 -6.51 -0.69 -26.33
CA GLU A 36 -6.06 0.64 -25.91
C GLU A 36 -5.23 0.52 -24.62
N ILE A 37 -4.16 1.30 -24.48
CA ILE A 37 -3.34 1.34 -23.25
C ILE A 37 -3.29 2.79 -22.75
N SER A 38 -3.72 3.03 -21.50
CA SER A 38 -3.58 4.34 -20.87
C SER A 38 -2.13 4.66 -20.51
N GLU A 39 -1.82 5.92 -20.20
CA GLU A 39 -0.49 6.32 -19.70
C GLU A 39 -0.06 5.54 -18.45
N THR A 40 -1.02 5.23 -17.56
CA THR A 40 -0.75 4.42 -16.37
C THR A 40 -0.60 2.93 -16.67
N GLY A 41 -0.82 2.49 -17.91
CA GLY A 41 -0.72 1.10 -18.34
C GLY A 41 -2.04 0.31 -18.30
N LEU A 42 -3.20 0.96 -18.12
CA LEU A 42 -4.49 0.25 -18.14
C LEU A 42 -4.79 -0.21 -19.57
N ILE A 43 -4.85 -1.53 -19.77
CA ILE A 43 -5.23 -2.14 -21.05
C ILE A 43 -6.76 -2.27 -21.11
N ARG A 44 -7.37 -1.78 -22.21
CA ARG A 44 -8.79 -1.98 -22.53
C ARG A 44 -8.93 -2.73 -23.86
N PRO A 45 -9.76 -3.78 -23.94
CA PRO A 45 -10.04 -4.44 -25.21
C PRO A 45 -10.88 -3.56 -26.13
N LEU A 46 -10.56 -3.57 -27.42
CA LEU A 46 -11.30 -2.87 -28.49
C LEU A 46 -11.96 -3.87 -29.46
N ALA A 47 -11.26 -4.96 -29.80
CA ALA A 47 -11.74 -5.99 -30.72
C ALA A 47 -11.11 -7.36 -30.40
N ASP A 48 -11.85 -8.43 -30.67
CA ASP A 48 -11.35 -9.80 -30.59
C ASP A 48 -10.25 -10.07 -31.63
N GLY A 49 -9.26 -10.88 -31.26
CA GLY A 49 -8.13 -11.24 -32.12
C GLY A 49 -6.91 -11.67 -31.33
N SER A 50 -5.83 -11.97 -32.06
CA SER A 50 -4.52 -12.27 -31.50
C SER A 50 -3.43 -11.57 -32.29
N GLY A 51 -2.40 -11.10 -31.59
CA GLY A 51 -1.23 -10.49 -32.19
C GLY A 51 -0.20 -10.17 -31.11
N SER A 52 0.76 -9.30 -31.42
CA SER A 52 1.72 -8.81 -30.45
C SER A 52 1.79 -7.28 -30.43
N LEU A 53 2.20 -6.73 -29.29
CA LEU A 53 2.55 -5.32 -29.14
C LEU A 53 4.07 -5.20 -29.02
N GLN A 54 4.70 -4.33 -29.80
CA GLN A 54 6.11 -3.99 -29.60
C GLN A 54 6.20 -2.81 -28.64
N LEU A 55 6.76 -3.04 -27.45
CA LEU A 55 7.02 -1.99 -26.47
C LEU A 55 8.48 -1.54 -26.62
N GLY A 56 8.70 -0.31 -27.06
CA GLY A 56 10.02 0.27 -27.25
C GLY A 56 10.36 1.29 -26.18
N TYR A 57 11.57 1.22 -25.63
CA TYR A 57 12.14 2.25 -24.75
C TYR A 57 13.35 2.88 -25.43
N ALA A 58 13.29 4.19 -25.63
CA ALA A 58 14.40 5.01 -26.11
C ALA A 58 14.88 5.88 -24.93
N PRO A 59 16.10 5.67 -24.40
CA PRO A 59 16.62 6.53 -23.34
C PRO A 59 16.79 7.96 -23.86
N VAL A 60 16.40 8.96 -23.06
CA VAL A 60 16.66 10.37 -23.39
C VAL A 60 18.07 10.70 -22.90
N ALA A 61 18.98 10.99 -23.83
CA ALA A 61 20.36 11.35 -23.51
C ALA A 61 20.43 12.64 -22.66
N LYS A 62 21.32 12.66 -21.66
CA LYS A 62 22.02 13.90 -21.29
C LYS A 62 22.95 14.23 -22.46
N ALA A 63 22.85 15.43 -23.02
CA ALA A 63 23.44 15.87 -24.29
C ALA A 63 24.99 15.91 -24.39
N GLN A 64 25.73 15.02 -23.73
CA GLN A 64 27.19 15.11 -23.59
C GLN A 64 27.97 13.93 -24.20
N THR A 65 27.34 12.82 -24.55
CA THR A 65 28.03 11.67 -25.15
C THR A 65 27.34 11.29 -26.45
N GLY A 66 27.99 11.57 -27.59
CA GLY A 66 27.51 11.31 -28.95
C GLY A 66 27.39 9.82 -29.32
N THR A 67 26.94 8.99 -28.39
CA THR A 67 26.64 7.57 -28.59
C THR A 67 25.18 7.41 -28.97
N THR A 68 24.92 6.89 -30.16
CA THR A 68 23.59 6.45 -30.61
C THR A 68 23.17 5.26 -29.75
N GLU A 69 22.33 5.47 -28.74
CA GLU A 69 21.90 4.38 -27.86
C GLU A 69 20.89 3.46 -28.55
N GLN A 70 21.01 2.16 -28.29
CA GLN A 70 20.11 1.14 -28.82
C GLN A 70 18.73 1.26 -28.18
N VAL A 71 17.69 1.34 -29.01
CA VAL A 71 16.30 1.17 -28.56
C VAL A 71 16.15 -0.25 -28.02
N VAL A 72 15.80 -0.36 -26.75
CA VAL A 72 15.46 -1.65 -26.14
C VAL A 72 13.99 -1.90 -26.41
N SER A 73 13.64 -3.08 -26.94
CA SER A 73 12.25 -3.39 -27.21
C SER A 73 11.89 -4.81 -26.78
N VAL A 74 10.63 -4.99 -26.39
CA VAL A 74 10.07 -6.28 -25.99
C VAL A 74 8.76 -6.50 -26.73
N SER A 75 8.55 -7.72 -27.20
CA SER A 75 7.28 -8.14 -27.80
C SER A 75 6.36 -8.72 -26.71
N LEU A 76 5.15 -8.19 -26.61
CA LEU A 76 4.11 -8.64 -25.69
C LEU A 76 3.00 -9.32 -26.50
N PRO A 77 2.83 -10.65 -26.40
CA PRO A 77 1.71 -11.33 -27.03
C PRO A 77 0.39 -10.91 -26.38
N VAL A 78 -0.62 -10.61 -27.20
CA VAL A 78 -1.95 -10.20 -26.78
C VAL A 78 -3.00 -11.04 -27.49
N SER A 79 -3.94 -11.57 -26.72
CA SER A 79 -5.16 -12.18 -27.24
C SER A 79 -6.35 -11.57 -26.54
N VAL A 80 -7.31 -11.11 -27.34
CA VAL A 80 -8.61 -10.60 -26.89
C VAL A 80 -9.66 -11.57 -27.41
N VAL A 81 -10.51 -12.05 -26.50
CA VAL A 81 -11.58 -12.98 -26.82
C VAL A 81 -12.86 -12.59 -26.08
N GLY A 82 -14.00 -12.82 -26.72
CA GLY A 82 -15.31 -12.64 -26.09
C GLY A 82 -15.75 -11.17 -25.98
N SER A 83 -15.17 -10.26 -26.76
CA SER A 83 -15.58 -8.85 -26.76
C SER A 83 -17.02 -8.66 -27.22
N GLY A 84 -17.54 -9.56 -28.07
CA GLY A 84 -18.93 -9.57 -28.55
C GLY A 84 -19.93 -10.31 -27.65
N SER A 85 -19.46 -11.07 -26.64
CA SER A 85 -20.31 -11.84 -25.72
C SER A 85 -19.68 -11.84 -24.33
N LEU A 86 -19.81 -10.71 -23.64
CA LEU A 86 -19.27 -10.59 -22.29
C LEU A 86 -20.05 -11.50 -21.33
N PRO A 87 -19.37 -12.16 -20.38
CA PRO A 87 -20.04 -12.98 -19.37
C PRO A 87 -21.04 -12.14 -18.56
N PRO A 88 -22.12 -12.76 -18.02
CA PRO A 88 -23.05 -12.07 -17.14
C PRO A 88 -22.33 -11.44 -15.95
N VAL A 89 -22.76 -10.25 -15.58
CA VAL A 89 -22.23 -9.49 -14.45
C VAL A 89 -22.79 -10.09 -13.17
N ASP A 90 -21.88 -10.45 -12.26
CA ASP A 90 -22.25 -10.98 -10.96
C ASP A 90 -21.98 -9.94 -9.86
N PHE A 91 -22.90 -9.87 -8.88
CA PHE A 91 -22.76 -8.92 -7.79
C PHE A 91 -21.49 -9.15 -6.97
N ILE A 92 -21.20 -10.40 -6.59
CA ILE A 92 -20.02 -10.72 -5.76
C ILE A 92 -18.76 -10.39 -6.55
N ARG A 93 -18.62 -10.95 -7.75
CA ARG A 93 -17.38 -10.88 -8.53
C ARG A 93 -17.08 -9.48 -9.07
N ASP A 94 -18.09 -8.74 -9.51
CA ASP A 94 -17.89 -7.56 -10.35
C ASP A 94 -18.41 -6.27 -9.70
N VAL A 95 -19.61 -6.28 -9.11
CA VAL A 95 -20.24 -5.05 -8.57
C VAL A 95 -19.71 -4.70 -7.18
N ASN A 96 -19.60 -5.67 -6.28
CA ASN A 96 -19.19 -5.45 -4.90
C ASN A 96 -17.78 -4.83 -4.78
N PRO A 97 -16.77 -5.27 -5.58
CA PRO A 97 -15.47 -4.59 -5.61
C PRO A 97 -15.55 -3.14 -6.08
N VAL A 98 -16.42 -2.84 -7.05
CA VAL A 98 -16.65 -1.46 -7.50
C VAL A 98 -17.28 -0.62 -6.39
N LEU A 99 -18.36 -1.10 -5.76
CA LEU A 99 -19.02 -0.39 -4.66
C LEU A 99 -18.04 -0.13 -3.51
N SER A 100 -17.16 -1.10 -3.24
CA SER A 100 -16.09 -0.96 -2.27
C SER A 100 -15.13 0.15 -2.68
N LYS A 101 -14.60 0.10 -3.90
CA LYS A 101 -13.61 1.05 -4.44
C LYS A 101 -14.15 2.47 -4.52
N LEU A 102 -15.43 2.64 -4.86
CA LEU A 102 -16.12 3.92 -4.86
C LEU A 102 -16.40 4.46 -3.44
N GLY A 103 -16.36 3.58 -2.43
CA GLY A 103 -16.52 3.95 -1.01
C GLY A 103 -17.95 3.79 -0.47
N CYS A 104 -18.88 3.26 -1.28
CA CYS A 104 -20.31 3.18 -0.94
C CYS A 104 -20.57 2.37 0.34
N ASN A 105 -19.90 1.23 0.48
CA ASN A 105 -20.06 0.28 1.59
C ASN A 105 -19.04 0.48 2.73
N GLN A 106 -18.40 1.66 2.83
CA GLN A 106 -17.45 1.96 3.91
C GLN A 106 -18.17 2.36 5.20
N GLY A 107 -17.49 2.21 6.35
CA GLY A 107 -18.05 2.53 7.66
C GLY A 107 -18.40 4.02 7.86
N THR A 108 -17.84 4.91 7.05
CA THR A 108 -18.18 6.33 7.00
C THR A 108 -19.43 6.63 6.16
N CYS A 109 -19.83 5.69 5.30
CA CYS A 109 -20.97 5.79 4.37
C CYS A 109 -22.03 4.72 4.69
N HIS A 110 -22.55 4.00 3.69
CA HIS A 110 -23.66 3.06 3.90
C HIS A 110 -23.25 1.77 4.62
N GLY A 111 -21.95 1.47 4.73
CA GLY A 111 -21.42 0.38 5.56
C GLY A 111 -21.35 0.69 7.05
N ALA A 112 -21.79 1.89 7.49
CA ALA A 112 -21.90 2.23 8.91
C ALA A 112 -22.86 1.27 9.64
N ALA A 113 -22.67 1.07 10.95
CA ALA A 113 -23.50 0.15 11.75
C ALA A 113 -25.02 0.42 11.61
N LYS A 114 -25.42 1.69 11.49
CA LYS A 114 -26.80 2.14 11.28
C LYS A 114 -27.12 2.54 9.83
N GLY A 115 -26.18 2.37 8.90
CA GLY A 115 -26.26 2.94 7.55
C GLY A 115 -26.26 4.47 7.55
N LYS A 116 -26.70 5.08 6.45
CA LYS A 116 -26.86 6.54 6.29
C LYS A 116 -28.18 6.85 5.59
N ASN A 117 -28.93 7.81 6.13
CA ASN A 117 -30.16 8.33 5.54
C ASN A 117 -31.17 7.23 5.15
N GLY A 118 -31.34 6.23 6.02
CA GLY A 118 -32.28 5.12 5.80
C GLY A 118 -31.82 4.09 4.75
N PHE A 119 -30.56 4.12 4.32
CA PHE A 119 -29.98 3.10 3.44
C PHE A 119 -28.71 2.52 4.05
N LYS A 120 -28.62 1.18 4.08
CA LYS A 120 -27.54 0.43 4.71
C LYS A 120 -27.05 -0.67 3.78
N LEU A 121 -25.73 -0.78 3.72
CA LEU A 121 -25.00 -1.90 3.14
C LEU A 121 -24.21 -2.58 4.26
N SER A 122 -23.80 -3.81 4.01
CA SER A 122 -22.83 -4.53 4.82
C SER A 122 -21.48 -3.79 4.76
N LEU A 123 -20.76 -3.78 5.89
CA LEU A 123 -19.46 -3.12 5.94
C LEU A 123 -18.51 -3.81 4.95
N ARG A 124 -17.93 -3.08 4.00
CA ARG A 124 -16.98 -3.61 3.00
C ARG A 124 -17.54 -4.78 2.16
N GLY A 125 -18.86 -4.93 2.08
CA GLY A 125 -19.47 -5.96 1.22
C GLY A 125 -19.41 -7.38 1.78
N TYR A 126 -19.36 -7.54 3.11
CA TYR A 126 -19.29 -8.85 3.78
C TYR A 126 -20.55 -9.72 3.63
N ASP A 127 -21.71 -9.13 3.35
CA ASP A 127 -22.97 -9.86 3.16
C ASP A 127 -23.62 -9.49 1.81
N PRO A 128 -23.26 -10.20 0.73
CA PRO A 128 -23.77 -9.91 -0.61
C PRO A 128 -25.29 -10.07 -0.74
N LEU A 129 -25.90 -11.02 -0.02
CA LEU A 129 -27.34 -11.23 -0.06
C LEU A 129 -28.08 -10.05 0.58
N PHE A 130 -27.60 -9.60 1.73
CA PHE A 130 -28.11 -8.40 2.37
C PHE A 130 -27.97 -7.18 1.46
N ASP A 131 -26.81 -7.00 0.82
CA ASP A 131 -26.51 -5.85 -0.02
C ASP A 131 -27.39 -5.79 -1.28
N VAL A 132 -27.55 -6.92 -1.98
CA VAL A 132 -28.42 -6.98 -3.16
C VAL A 132 -29.86 -6.69 -2.77
N ARG A 133 -30.38 -7.29 -1.69
CA ARG A 133 -31.73 -7.01 -1.20
C ARG A 133 -31.92 -5.56 -0.79
N ALA A 134 -30.89 -4.92 -0.23
CA ALA A 134 -30.94 -3.49 0.09
C ALA A 134 -31.10 -2.62 -1.17
N PHE A 135 -30.57 -3.07 -2.31
CA PHE A 135 -30.76 -2.40 -3.60
C PHE A 135 -32.09 -2.73 -4.27
N THR A 136 -32.51 -4.00 -4.25
CA THR A 136 -33.65 -4.50 -5.04
C THR A 136 -34.97 -4.51 -4.29
N ASP A 137 -34.98 -4.74 -2.98
CA ASP A 137 -36.21 -5.09 -2.23
C ASP A 137 -36.56 -4.02 -1.19
N ASP A 138 -35.57 -3.31 -0.64
CA ASP A 138 -35.79 -2.33 0.42
C ASP A 138 -36.51 -1.06 -0.07
N HIS A 139 -37.40 -0.53 0.77
CA HIS A 139 -38.18 0.69 0.54
C HIS A 139 -38.89 0.76 -0.84
N GLY A 140 -39.28 -0.38 -1.42
CA GLY A 140 -40.02 -0.48 -2.67
C GLY A 140 -39.17 -0.39 -3.93
N SER A 141 -37.99 -1.02 -3.94
CA SER A 141 -37.13 -1.15 -5.14
C SER A 141 -36.70 0.18 -5.77
N ARG A 142 -36.59 1.25 -4.97
CA ARG A 142 -36.30 2.59 -5.51
C ARG A 142 -34.84 2.78 -5.96
N ARG A 143 -33.93 1.86 -5.61
CA ARG A 143 -32.48 2.05 -5.79
C ARG A 143 -31.96 1.41 -7.07
N VAL A 144 -32.61 0.33 -7.49
CA VAL A 144 -32.42 -0.34 -8.78
C VAL A 144 -33.74 -0.33 -9.52
N ASN A 145 -33.75 0.24 -10.71
CA ASN A 145 -34.88 0.21 -11.63
C ASN A 145 -34.53 -0.67 -12.83
N LEU A 146 -35.03 -1.90 -12.84
CA LEU A 146 -34.75 -2.87 -13.91
C LEU A 146 -35.34 -2.45 -15.26
N ALA A 147 -36.46 -1.70 -15.25
CA ALA A 147 -37.14 -1.25 -16.46
C ALA A 147 -36.49 0.01 -17.07
N SER A 148 -35.87 0.84 -16.23
CA SER A 148 -35.07 1.99 -16.65
C SER A 148 -33.78 2.06 -15.81
N PRO A 149 -32.74 1.30 -16.20
CA PRO A 149 -31.49 1.20 -15.46
C PRO A 149 -30.87 2.56 -15.13
N ASP A 150 -30.89 3.50 -16.08
CA ASP A 150 -30.33 4.85 -15.92
C ASP A 150 -31.09 5.71 -14.90
N ASP A 151 -32.35 5.39 -14.60
CA ASP A 151 -33.14 6.04 -13.54
C ASP A 151 -32.93 5.42 -12.14
N SER A 152 -32.07 4.40 -12.04
CA SER A 152 -31.75 3.77 -10.76
C SER A 152 -31.09 4.77 -9.82
N LEU A 153 -31.65 4.99 -8.62
CA LEU A 153 -31.07 5.94 -7.66
C LEU A 153 -29.62 5.62 -7.31
N MET A 154 -29.20 4.35 -7.34
CA MET A 154 -27.79 4.03 -7.09
C MET A 154 -26.85 4.65 -8.13
N LEU A 155 -27.26 4.68 -9.41
CA LEU A 155 -26.50 5.33 -10.48
C LEU A 155 -26.62 6.85 -10.36
N LEU A 156 -27.84 7.38 -10.22
CA LEU A 156 -28.09 8.83 -10.14
C LEU A 156 -27.39 9.50 -8.95
N LYS A 157 -27.28 8.81 -7.80
CA LYS A 157 -26.57 9.30 -6.61
C LYS A 157 -25.05 9.20 -6.79
N ALA A 158 -24.57 8.13 -7.42
CA ALA A 158 -23.14 7.95 -7.67
C ALA A 158 -22.60 8.93 -8.74
N SER A 159 -23.45 9.33 -9.70
CA SER A 159 -23.15 10.34 -10.72
C SER A 159 -23.43 11.78 -10.29
N ALA A 160 -23.91 11.99 -9.05
CA ALA A 160 -24.37 13.28 -8.56
C ALA A 160 -25.44 13.96 -9.44
N THR A 161 -26.13 13.20 -10.31
CA THR A 161 -27.30 13.69 -11.07
C THR A 161 -28.44 14.07 -10.14
N VAL A 162 -28.55 13.36 -9.01
CA VAL A 162 -29.39 13.77 -7.88
C VAL A 162 -28.53 14.05 -6.64
N PRO A 163 -28.94 14.98 -5.75
CA PRO A 163 -28.11 15.38 -4.60
C PRO A 163 -27.69 14.21 -3.72
N HIS A 164 -26.39 14.06 -3.50
CA HIS A 164 -25.81 13.02 -2.65
C HIS A 164 -24.65 13.60 -1.85
N THR A 165 -24.66 13.40 -0.52
CA THR A 165 -23.60 13.91 0.36
C THR A 165 -22.24 13.27 0.07
N GLY A 166 -22.19 12.07 -0.51
CA GLY A 166 -20.94 11.43 -0.94
C GLY A 166 -20.30 12.04 -2.19
N GLY A 167 -20.94 13.03 -2.82
CA GLY A 167 -20.43 13.70 -4.02
C GLY A 167 -20.46 12.84 -5.28
N LEU A 168 -19.71 13.27 -6.30
CA LEU A 168 -19.53 12.56 -7.57
C LEU A 168 -18.52 11.42 -7.39
N LEU A 169 -18.98 10.18 -7.55
CA LEU A 169 -18.15 8.98 -7.41
C LEU A 169 -17.78 8.36 -8.76
N THR A 170 -18.68 8.39 -9.74
CA THR A 170 -18.46 7.86 -11.09
C THR A 170 -19.37 8.57 -12.09
N ARG A 171 -18.98 8.63 -13.37
CA ARG A 171 -19.74 9.28 -14.45
C ARG A 171 -20.32 8.24 -15.40
N PRO A 172 -21.37 8.56 -16.17
CA PRO A 172 -21.95 7.63 -17.15
C PRO A 172 -20.93 7.04 -18.13
N ALA A 173 -19.90 7.79 -18.53
CA ALA A 173 -18.85 7.30 -19.42
C ALA A 173 -17.80 6.39 -18.75
N ASP A 174 -17.77 6.33 -17.41
CA ASP A 174 -16.77 5.54 -16.69
C ASP A 174 -17.14 4.05 -16.69
N ALA A 175 -16.14 3.18 -16.81
CA ALA A 175 -16.35 1.73 -16.88
C ALA A 175 -17.06 1.15 -15.65
N ASP A 176 -16.82 1.71 -14.46
CA ASP A 176 -17.44 1.25 -13.22
C ASP A 176 -18.95 1.57 -13.19
N TYR A 177 -19.38 2.72 -13.74
CA TYR A 177 -20.80 3.05 -13.93
C TYR A 177 -21.43 2.05 -14.91
N GLN A 178 -20.78 1.83 -16.05
CA GLN A 178 -21.30 0.92 -17.08
C GLN A 178 -21.42 -0.52 -16.58
N LEU A 179 -20.49 -0.97 -15.73
CA LEU A 179 -20.56 -2.30 -15.10
C LEU A 179 -21.78 -2.42 -14.18
N ILE A 180 -22.02 -1.42 -13.33
CA ILE A 180 -23.19 -1.39 -12.44
C ILE A 180 -24.48 -1.32 -13.25
N ARG A 181 -24.53 -0.46 -14.27
CA ARG A 181 -25.68 -0.30 -15.17
C ARG A 181 -26.01 -1.62 -15.87
N ARG A 182 -25.00 -2.32 -16.39
CA ARG A 182 -25.16 -3.62 -17.02
C ARG A 182 -25.67 -4.68 -16.03
N TRP A 183 -25.16 -4.69 -14.80
CA TRP A 183 -25.68 -5.56 -13.75
C TRP A 183 -27.18 -5.33 -13.49
N ILE A 184 -27.62 -4.08 -13.48
CA ILE A 184 -29.04 -3.72 -13.35
C ILE A 184 -29.84 -4.21 -14.57
N GLU A 185 -29.36 -3.95 -15.79
CA GLU A 185 -29.98 -4.42 -17.05
C GLU A 185 -30.15 -5.94 -17.08
N GLU A 186 -29.19 -6.67 -16.54
CA GLU A 186 -29.19 -8.13 -16.49
C GLU A 186 -30.08 -8.69 -15.37
N GLY A 187 -30.75 -7.86 -14.58
CA GLY A 187 -31.69 -8.29 -13.53
C GLY A 187 -31.16 -8.18 -12.10
N ALA A 188 -30.06 -7.46 -11.88
CA ALA A 188 -29.41 -7.31 -10.57
C ALA A 188 -29.02 -8.66 -9.93
N ASN A 189 -28.44 -9.54 -10.75
CA ASN A 189 -28.18 -10.93 -10.39
C ASN A 189 -27.19 -11.10 -9.23
N LEU A 190 -27.43 -12.14 -8.42
CA LEU A 190 -26.54 -12.61 -7.36
C LEU A 190 -26.31 -14.12 -7.51
N ASN A 191 -25.09 -14.51 -7.87
CA ASN A 191 -24.68 -15.91 -7.84
C ASN A 191 -23.90 -16.20 -6.54
N GLN A 192 -24.54 -16.87 -5.59
CA GLN A 192 -23.90 -17.23 -4.31
C GLN A 192 -22.83 -18.31 -4.45
N GLN A 193 -22.76 -18.98 -5.60
CA GLN A 193 -21.75 -19.96 -5.95
C GLN A 193 -20.56 -19.35 -6.69
N THR A 194 -20.52 -18.02 -6.87
CA THR A 194 -19.35 -17.32 -7.41
C THR A 194 -18.08 -17.70 -6.66
N ALA A 195 -17.04 -18.05 -7.42
CA ALA A 195 -15.73 -18.38 -6.87
C ALA A 195 -15.17 -17.20 -6.09
N LYS A 196 -14.69 -17.47 -4.87
CA LYS A 196 -14.09 -16.44 -4.00
C LYS A 196 -12.60 -16.29 -4.29
N VAL A 197 -12.06 -15.12 -4.01
CA VAL A 197 -10.62 -14.86 -4.04
C VAL A 197 -9.94 -15.69 -2.95
N THR A 198 -8.85 -16.35 -3.32
CA THR A 198 -8.01 -17.15 -2.42
C THR A 198 -6.69 -16.47 -2.09
N ALA A 199 -6.16 -15.68 -3.03
CA ALA A 199 -4.93 -14.92 -2.84
C ALA A 199 -4.85 -13.73 -3.80
N ILE A 200 -4.01 -12.75 -3.45
CA ILE A 200 -3.63 -11.66 -4.34
C ILE A 200 -2.11 -11.60 -4.47
N GLU A 201 -1.65 -11.30 -5.69
CA GLU A 201 -0.25 -11.11 -6.03
C GLU A 201 -0.05 -9.66 -6.47
N VAL A 202 1.01 -9.03 -5.97
CA VAL A 202 1.37 -7.64 -6.28
C VAL A 202 2.69 -7.63 -7.02
N SER A 203 2.72 -6.96 -8.17
CA SER A 203 3.93 -6.81 -8.98
C SER A 203 4.26 -5.33 -9.22
N PRO A 204 5.53 -4.91 -9.09
CA PRO A 204 6.67 -5.72 -8.63
C PRO A 204 6.57 -6.04 -7.12
N ALA A 205 7.23 -7.13 -6.69
CA ALA A 205 7.20 -7.58 -5.28
C ALA A 205 7.97 -6.65 -4.32
N ALA A 206 8.90 -5.86 -4.87
CA ALA A 206 9.55 -4.74 -4.21
C ALA A 206 9.81 -3.67 -5.27
N ALA A 207 9.83 -2.40 -4.86
CA ALA A 207 10.08 -1.29 -5.76
C ALA A 207 11.15 -0.37 -5.19
N LEU A 208 12.06 0.06 -6.06
CA LEU A 208 13.13 0.98 -5.73
C LEU A 208 13.00 2.22 -6.60
N ILE A 209 12.98 3.38 -5.95
CA ILE A 209 12.97 4.68 -6.61
C ILE A 209 14.19 5.45 -6.13
N ASP A 210 14.99 5.96 -7.07
CA ASP A 210 16.21 6.68 -6.72
C ASP A 210 15.92 8.03 -6.10
N LEU A 211 15.09 8.87 -6.73
CA LEU A 211 14.86 10.25 -6.30
C LEU A 211 13.38 10.52 -5.97
N PRO A 212 13.11 11.45 -5.03
CA PRO A 212 11.77 12.03 -4.87
C PRO A 212 11.19 12.51 -6.21
N GLY A 213 9.88 12.36 -6.39
CA GLY A 213 9.19 12.61 -7.65
C GLY A 213 9.18 11.42 -8.61
N GLY A 214 10.03 10.42 -8.39
CA GLY A 214 9.96 9.14 -9.11
C GLY A 214 8.63 8.42 -8.85
N ARG A 215 8.23 7.57 -9.80
CA ARG A 215 6.92 6.90 -9.79
C ARG A 215 7.06 5.40 -10.04
N GLN A 216 6.20 4.61 -9.39
CA GLN A 216 6.09 3.16 -9.56
C GLN A 216 4.63 2.76 -9.74
N GLN A 217 4.30 2.11 -10.84
CA GLN A 217 3.01 1.46 -11.07
C GLN A 217 3.04 0.07 -10.45
N PHE A 218 2.04 -0.23 -9.64
CA PHE A 218 1.79 -1.59 -9.16
C PHE A 218 0.66 -2.25 -9.94
N ARG A 219 0.75 -3.56 -10.10
CA ARG A 219 -0.29 -4.44 -10.63
C ARG A 219 -0.73 -5.39 -9.54
N VAL A 220 -2.04 -5.62 -9.45
CA VAL A 220 -2.63 -6.59 -8.51
C VAL A 220 -3.39 -7.65 -9.31
N VAL A 221 -3.04 -8.92 -9.10
CA VAL A 221 -3.72 -10.06 -9.71
C VAL A 221 -4.33 -10.92 -8.62
N ALA A 222 -5.64 -11.13 -8.68
CA ALA A 222 -6.36 -12.04 -7.80
C ALA A 222 -6.39 -13.44 -8.40
N SER A 223 -6.23 -14.45 -7.54
CA SER A 223 -6.47 -15.86 -7.85
C SER A 223 -7.76 -16.31 -7.16
N TYR A 224 -8.57 -17.09 -7.85
CA TYR A 224 -9.89 -17.52 -7.39
C TYR A 224 -9.91 -19.02 -7.10
N ALA A 225 -10.90 -19.46 -6.31
CA ALA A 225 -11.05 -20.87 -5.92
C ALA A 225 -11.31 -21.83 -7.09
N ASP A 226 -11.79 -21.32 -8.24
CA ASP A 226 -11.97 -22.08 -9.48
C ASP A 226 -10.69 -22.17 -10.33
N GLY A 227 -9.56 -21.65 -9.83
CA GLY A 227 -8.27 -21.61 -10.52
C GLY A 227 -8.12 -20.45 -11.50
N SER A 228 -9.16 -19.64 -11.72
CA SER A 228 -9.06 -18.46 -12.57
C SER A 228 -8.20 -17.37 -11.92
N ARG A 229 -7.64 -16.49 -12.76
CA ARG A 229 -6.88 -15.31 -12.33
C ARG A 229 -7.41 -14.07 -13.03
N ARG A 230 -7.52 -12.95 -12.30
CA ARG A 230 -7.96 -11.66 -12.87
C ARG A 230 -7.06 -10.53 -12.42
N ASP A 231 -6.80 -9.60 -13.33
CA ASP A 231 -6.20 -8.32 -12.95
C ASP A 231 -7.25 -7.48 -12.22
N VAL A 232 -6.96 -7.13 -10.98
CA VAL A 232 -7.88 -6.40 -10.10
C VAL A 232 -7.29 -5.08 -9.65
N THR A 233 -6.23 -4.60 -10.32
CA THR A 233 -5.47 -3.39 -9.91
C THR A 233 -6.38 -2.19 -9.66
N ARG A 234 -7.35 -1.95 -10.54
CA ARG A 234 -8.31 -0.85 -10.43
C ARG A 234 -9.25 -0.95 -9.24
N HIS A 235 -9.59 -2.17 -8.82
CA HIS A 235 -10.59 -2.41 -7.77
C HIS A 235 -9.96 -2.80 -6.43
N ALA A 236 -8.69 -3.18 -6.44
CA ALA A 236 -7.87 -3.34 -5.24
C ALA A 236 -7.61 -1.97 -4.58
N PHE A 237 -7.44 -1.97 -3.27
CA PHE A 237 -6.97 -0.80 -2.54
C PHE A 237 -5.49 -0.92 -2.35
N LEU A 238 -4.75 0.15 -2.68
CA LEU A 238 -3.33 0.28 -2.43
C LEU A 238 -3.13 1.54 -1.61
N GLU A 239 -2.54 1.38 -0.43
CA GLU A 239 -2.34 2.46 0.53
C GLU A 239 -0.89 2.45 1.02
N SER A 240 -0.28 3.63 1.14
CA SER A 240 1.05 3.74 1.74
C SER A 240 0.93 3.72 3.26
N GLY A 241 1.64 2.82 3.92
CA GLY A 241 1.77 2.81 5.38
C GLY A 241 2.68 3.92 5.92
N ASN A 242 3.41 4.63 5.05
CA ASN A 242 4.14 5.84 5.40
C ASN A 242 3.92 6.92 4.33
N THR A 243 2.87 7.72 4.52
CA THR A 243 2.46 8.76 3.57
C THR A 243 3.45 9.91 3.46
N GLU A 244 4.40 10.05 4.39
CA GLU A 244 5.46 11.04 4.26
C GLU A 244 6.55 10.60 3.28
N VAL A 245 6.73 9.29 3.06
CA VAL A 245 7.72 8.71 2.14
C VAL A 245 7.14 8.56 0.73
N ALA A 246 5.92 8.05 0.62
CA ALA A 246 5.27 7.85 -0.67
C ALA A 246 3.74 7.92 -0.56
N THR A 247 3.09 8.33 -1.64
CA THR A 247 1.63 8.29 -1.80
C THR A 247 1.26 7.32 -2.92
N VAL A 248 0.04 6.79 -2.92
CA VAL A 248 -0.46 5.88 -3.96
C VAL A 248 -1.80 6.36 -4.47
N SER A 249 -1.93 6.46 -5.78
CA SER A 249 -3.19 6.82 -6.43
C SER A 249 -4.18 5.66 -6.43
N ARG A 250 -5.46 5.95 -6.72
CA ARG A 250 -6.49 4.90 -6.86
C ARG A 250 -6.18 3.87 -7.94
N ASP A 251 -5.41 4.25 -8.96
CA ASP A 251 -5.04 3.36 -10.07
C ASP A 251 -3.76 2.55 -9.79
N GLY A 252 -3.23 2.63 -8.56
CA GLY A 252 -2.04 1.87 -8.16
C GLY A 252 -0.71 2.53 -8.54
N LEU A 253 -0.71 3.83 -8.87
CA LEU A 253 0.50 4.59 -9.15
C LEU A 253 1.05 5.19 -7.85
N ALA A 254 2.17 4.66 -7.39
CA ALA A 254 2.91 5.21 -6.26
C ALA A 254 3.84 6.36 -6.71
N THR A 255 3.90 7.42 -5.90
CA THR A 255 4.78 8.58 -6.10
C THR A 255 5.67 8.76 -4.87
N ALA A 256 6.98 8.78 -5.08
CA ALA A 256 7.97 9.04 -4.03
C ALA A 256 7.95 10.53 -3.63
N LEU A 257 7.91 10.79 -2.32
CA LEU A 257 7.90 12.15 -1.76
C LEU A 257 9.21 12.52 -1.09
N ARG A 258 9.80 11.59 -0.32
CA ARG A 258 11.10 11.78 0.33
C ARG A 258 11.80 10.44 0.53
N ARG A 259 13.08 10.49 0.89
CA ARG A 259 13.88 9.30 1.23
C ARG A 259 13.25 8.51 2.38
N GLY A 260 13.23 7.20 2.25
CA GLY A 260 12.76 6.27 3.27
C GLY A 260 12.19 5.00 2.67
N GLU A 261 11.47 4.25 3.51
CA GLU A 261 10.71 3.09 3.07
C GLU A 261 9.24 3.28 3.42
N ALA A 262 8.38 2.87 2.49
CA ALA A 262 6.95 2.84 2.65
C ALA A 262 6.44 1.43 2.34
N PRO A 263 5.86 0.70 3.30
CA PRO A 263 5.10 -0.50 2.96
C PRO A 263 3.83 -0.06 2.21
N ILE A 264 3.62 -0.63 1.02
CA ILE A 264 2.40 -0.45 0.25
C ILE A 264 1.47 -1.61 0.59
N LEU A 265 0.43 -1.31 1.36
CA LEU A 265 -0.58 -2.25 1.81
C LEU A 265 -1.63 -2.41 0.71
N VAL A 266 -1.88 -3.65 0.31
CA VAL A 266 -2.81 -4.00 -0.76
C VAL A 266 -3.92 -4.88 -0.20
N ARG A 267 -5.17 -4.57 -0.55
CA ARG A 267 -6.32 -5.42 -0.23
C ARG A 267 -7.31 -5.55 -1.37
N TYR A 268 -7.90 -6.73 -1.48
CA TYR A 268 -9.01 -7.02 -2.40
C TYR A 268 -9.79 -8.22 -1.88
N GLU A 269 -11.12 -8.08 -1.74
CA GLU A 269 -12.06 -9.12 -1.27
C GLU A 269 -11.57 -9.94 -0.05
N GLY A 270 -11.04 -9.26 0.97
CA GLY A 270 -10.58 -9.89 2.21
C GLY A 270 -9.19 -10.54 2.13
N SER A 271 -8.56 -10.59 0.95
CA SER A 271 -7.15 -10.91 0.80
C SER A 271 -6.28 -9.67 0.98
N TYR A 272 -5.10 -9.87 1.57
CA TYR A 272 -4.13 -8.82 1.89
C TYR A 272 -2.75 -9.19 1.37
N ALA A 273 -2.00 -8.19 0.93
CA ALA A 273 -0.59 -8.29 0.60
C ALA A 273 0.12 -7.00 1.00
N ALA A 274 1.43 -7.05 1.14
CA ALA A 274 2.27 -5.88 1.35
C ALA A 274 3.52 -5.99 0.51
N VAL A 275 3.92 -4.89 -0.13
CA VAL A 275 5.18 -4.77 -0.86
C VAL A 275 5.94 -3.54 -0.35
N THR A 276 7.26 -3.61 -0.33
CA THR A 276 8.07 -2.47 0.13
C THR A 276 8.43 -1.57 -1.04
N LEU A 277 8.11 -0.29 -0.92
CA LEU A 277 8.63 0.77 -1.78
C LEU A 277 9.75 1.50 -1.05
N THR A 278 10.94 1.47 -1.63
CA THR A 278 12.13 2.11 -1.08
C THR A 278 12.51 3.33 -1.93
N VAL A 279 12.56 4.50 -1.31
CA VAL A 279 13.04 5.74 -1.92
C VAL A 279 14.46 5.97 -1.43
N MET A 280 15.43 5.77 -2.32
CA MET A 280 16.84 5.70 -1.94
C MET A 280 17.44 7.08 -1.64
N GLY A 281 17.07 8.10 -2.41
CA GLY A 281 17.73 9.42 -2.45
C GLY A 281 18.98 9.41 -3.33
N ASP A 282 19.57 10.59 -3.53
CA ASP A 282 20.89 10.73 -4.16
C ASP A 282 21.97 10.14 -3.25
N ARG A 283 22.85 9.32 -3.85
CA ARG A 283 23.91 8.56 -3.16
C ARG A 283 25.22 8.56 -3.94
N GLU A 284 25.42 9.57 -4.77
CA GLU A 284 26.69 9.77 -5.42
C GLU A 284 27.83 9.79 -4.39
N GLY A 285 28.88 9.01 -4.63
CA GLY A 285 30.03 8.90 -3.73
C GLY A 285 29.82 8.03 -2.48
N PHE A 286 28.69 7.32 -2.32
CA PHE A 286 28.55 6.38 -1.20
C PHE A 286 29.55 5.21 -1.30
N VAL A 287 30.34 5.04 -0.24
CA VAL A 287 31.23 3.90 -0.04
C VAL A 287 30.86 3.24 1.28
N TRP A 288 30.53 1.94 1.24
CA TRP A 288 30.20 1.21 2.45
C TRP A 288 31.45 1.07 3.32
N GLN A 289 31.32 1.45 4.59
CA GLN A 289 32.29 1.18 5.63
C GLN A 289 31.57 0.39 6.72
N GLN A 290 32.06 -0.82 7.01
CA GLN A 290 31.47 -1.66 8.03
C GLN A 290 31.58 -0.95 9.40
N PRO A 291 30.46 -0.63 10.06
CA PRO A 291 30.52 -0.02 11.38
C PRO A 291 31.00 -1.03 12.42
N GLU A 292 31.53 -0.52 13.53
CA GLU A 292 31.82 -1.34 14.70
C GLU A 292 30.54 -2.04 15.18
N THR A 293 30.65 -3.32 15.49
CA THR A 293 29.53 -4.16 15.95
C THR A 293 29.72 -4.48 17.44
N TRP A 294 28.67 -4.24 18.24
CA TRP A 294 28.62 -4.50 19.68
C TRP A 294 27.67 -5.66 20.02
N GLY A 295 26.85 -6.10 19.08
CA GLY A 295 26.06 -7.34 19.18
C GLY A 295 25.29 -7.67 17.89
N PRO A 296 24.47 -8.74 17.91
CA PRO A 296 23.75 -9.22 16.73
C PRO A 296 22.79 -8.19 16.13
N ILE A 297 22.25 -7.28 16.95
CA ILE A 297 21.35 -6.21 16.48
C ILE A 297 22.12 -5.25 15.57
N ASP A 298 23.37 -4.93 15.89
CA ASP A 298 24.17 -4.00 15.07
C ASP A 298 24.49 -4.60 13.70
N GLU A 299 24.63 -5.92 13.60
CA GLU A 299 24.82 -6.60 12.31
C GLU A 299 23.58 -6.43 11.42
N LEU A 300 22.38 -6.59 12.00
CA LEU A 300 21.11 -6.39 11.29
C LEU A 300 20.93 -4.92 10.87
N VAL A 301 21.28 -3.99 11.76
CA VAL A 301 21.22 -2.55 11.48
C VAL A 301 22.24 -2.16 10.40
N ALA A 302 23.46 -2.69 10.46
CA ALA A 302 24.51 -2.47 9.47
C ALA A 302 24.11 -3.03 8.10
N ALA A 303 23.57 -4.25 8.04
CA ALA A 303 23.04 -4.83 6.82
C ALA A 303 21.95 -3.94 6.21
N LYS A 304 21.05 -3.41 7.04
CA LYS A 304 20.00 -2.48 6.59
C LYS A 304 20.59 -1.16 6.10
N TRP A 305 21.55 -0.57 6.80
CA TRP A 305 22.24 0.64 6.36
C TRP A 305 22.99 0.43 5.06
N GLN A 306 23.66 -0.71 4.87
CA GLN A 306 24.33 -1.02 3.61
C GLN A 306 23.34 -1.13 2.45
N ALA A 307 22.26 -1.90 2.63
CA ALA A 307 21.20 -2.03 1.63
C ALA A 307 20.56 -0.67 1.31
N MET A 308 20.35 0.14 2.35
CA MET A 308 19.82 1.50 2.26
C MET A 308 20.92 2.55 2.05
N LYS A 309 22.13 2.13 1.65
CA LYS A 309 23.35 2.95 1.49
C LYS A 309 23.34 4.21 2.37
N ILE A 310 23.14 4.00 3.68
CA ILE A 310 23.13 5.02 4.72
C ILE A 310 24.50 5.01 5.35
N THR A 311 25.15 6.16 5.39
CA THR A 311 26.36 6.33 6.21
C THR A 311 25.93 6.41 7.68
N PRO A 312 26.39 5.51 8.55
CA PRO A 312 26.05 5.54 9.96
C PRO A 312 26.57 6.82 10.62
N ALA A 313 25.87 7.30 11.65
CA ALA A 313 26.42 8.34 12.51
C ALA A 313 27.61 7.78 13.30
N PRO A 314 28.63 8.61 13.63
CA PRO A 314 29.72 8.18 14.49
C PRO A 314 29.21 7.75 15.86
N LEU A 315 30.00 6.92 16.54
CA LEU A 315 29.69 6.49 17.90
C LEU A 315 29.57 7.72 18.82
N ALA A 316 28.57 7.70 19.72
CA ALA A 316 28.43 8.77 20.68
C ALA A 316 29.65 8.83 21.61
N ASP A 317 30.11 10.05 21.92
CA ASP A 317 31.08 10.28 22.98
C ASP A 317 30.54 9.88 24.36
N ASP A 318 31.41 9.78 25.35
CA ASP A 318 31.08 9.26 26.67
C ASP A 318 30.06 10.11 27.43
N LEU A 319 30.09 11.43 27.29
CA LEU A 319 29.15 12.34 27.94
C LEU A 319 27.76 12.25 27.31
N ALA A 320 27.69 12.23 25.97
CA ALA A 320 26.46 12.02 25.24
C ALA A 320 25.87 10.65 25.54
N PHE A 321 26.70 9.60 25.60
CA PHE A 321 26.29 8.25 25.96
C PHE A 321 25.71 8.20 27.38
N LEU A 322 26.46 8.66 28.39
CA LEU A 322 26.02 8.66 29.79
C LEU A 322 24.70 9.43 29.96
N ARG A 323 24.59 10.63 29.36
CA ARG A 323 23.39 11.45 29.46
C ARG A 323 22.17 10.76 28.83
N ARG A 324 22.29 10.27 27.59
CA ARG A 324 21.19 9.60 26.87
C ARG A 324 20.75 8.35 27.63
N LEU A 325 21.70 7.50 28.00
CA LEU A 325 21.41 6.24 28.67
C LEU A 325 20.74 6.45 30.04
N THR A 326 21.20 7.40 30.85
CA THR A 326 20.60 7.65 32.17
C THR A 326 19.17 8.17 32.03
N LEU A 327 18.92 9.09 31.08
CA LEU A 327 17.58 9.59 30.80
C LEU A 327 16.66 8.50 30.25
N ASP A 328 17.11 7.69 29.30
CA ASP A 328 16.30 6.64 28.69
C ASP A 328 15.97 5.50 29.66
N LEU A 329 16.90 5.14 30.54
CA LEU A 329 16.72 4.03 31.48
C LEU A 329 16.01 4.45 32.77
N THR A 330 16.30 5.64 33.30
CA THR A 330 15.83 6.06 34.64
C THR A 330 14.93 7.28 34.63
N GLY A 331 14.77 7.96 33.50
CA GLY A 331 14.03 9.22 33.41
C GLY A 331 14.71 10.41 34.07
N LEU A 332 15.94 10.25 34.58
CA LEU A 332 16.67 11.27 35.33
C LEU A 332 18.02 11.59 34.65
N PRO A 333 18.54 12.82 34.77
CA PRO A 333 19.88 13.15 34.32
C PRO A 333 20.94 12.50 35.24
N PRO A 334 22.16 12.22 34.74
CA PRO A 334 23.25 11.72 35.57
C PRO A 334 23.66 12.76 36.62
N THR A 335 24.05 12.30 37.81
CA THR A 335 24.57 13.19 38.86
C THR A 335 25.95 13.72 38.49
N ALA A 336 26.32 14.91 39.01
CA ALA A 336 27.65 15.49 38.77
C ALA A 336 28.80 14.57 39.22
N THR A 337 28.58 13.76 40.26
CA THR A 337 29.55 12.75 40.71
C THR A 337 29.67 11.61 39.71
N ALA A 338 28.55 11.08 39.20
CA ALA A 338 28.55 10.01 38.20
C ALA A 338 29.24 10.45 36.90
N VAL A 339 29.03 11.70 36.46
CA VAL A 339 29.72 12.26 35.28
C VAL A 339 31.24 12.24 35.47
N ARG A 340 31.73 12.84 36.57
CA ARG A 340 33.17 12.88 36.87
C ARG A 340 33.80 11.50 37.00
N GLN A 341 33.10 10.55 37.60
CA GLN A 341 33.57 9.16 37.73
C GLN A 341 33.66 8.46 36.37
N PHE A 342 32.67 8.65 35.50
CA PHE A 342 32.64 8.02 34.18
C PHE A 342 33.68 8.59 33.21
N GLU A 343 33.94 9.90 33.30
CA GLU A 343 35.02 10.55 32.53
C GLU A 343 36.41 10.13 33.00
N ALA A 344 36.61 9.94 34.31
CA ALA A 344 37.88 9.49 34.87
C ALA A 344 38.15 7.99 34.63
N ASP A 345 37.14 7.21 34.23
CA ASP A 345 37.29 5.79 33.92
C ASP A 345 37.84 5.59 32.49
N HIS A 346 39.13 5.29 32.41
CA HIS A 346 39.86 5.03 31.16
C HIS A 346 39.95 3.55 30.80
N ARG A 347 39.17 2.66 31.45
CA ARG A 347 39.05 1.26 31.03
C ARG A 347 38.41 1.19 29.63
N ASP A 348 38.53 0.01 29.03
CA ASP A 348 37.93 -0.28 27.73
C ASP A 348 36.45 0.15 27.69
N THR A 349 36.10 0.87 26.61
CA THR A 349 34.77 1.47 26.45
C THR A 349 33.65 0.42 26.49
N ARG A 350 33.91 -0.83 26.04
CA ARG A 350 32.92 -1.91 26.11
C ARG A 350 32.65 -2.31 27.55
N ILE A 351 33.70 -2.43 28.36
CA ILE A 351 33.61 -2.81 29.76
C ILE A 351 32.84 -1.74 30.55
N LYS A 352 33.31 -0.49 30.53
CA LYS A 352 32.70 0.56 31.37
C LYS A 352 31.26 0.89 30.96
N ARG A 353 30.93 0.83 29.66
CA ARG A 353 29.55 1.04 29.18
C ARG A 353 28.63 -0.12 29.55
N ALA A 354 29.09 -1.37 29.42
CA ALA A 354 28.29 -2.54 29.82
C ALA A 354 28.00 -2.54 31.34
N GLU A 355 28.99 -2.23 32.17
CA GLU A 355 28.82 -2.11 33.62
C GLU A 355 27.85 -0.97 33.98
N LEU A 356 27.94 0.19 33.32
CA LEU A 356 26.99 1.29 33.51
C LEU A 356 25.57 0.87 33.15
N VAL A 357 25.37 0.20 32.00
CA VAL A 357 24.06 -0.32 31.57
C VAL A 357 23.50 -1.27 32.61
N ALA A 358 24.29 -2.26 33.06
CA ALA A 358 23.86 -3.22 34.07
C ALA A 358 23.49 -2.54 35.39
N ARG A 359 24.27 -1.56 35.84
CA ARG A 359 24.00 -0.78 37.05
C ARG A 359 22.71 0.03 36.96
N LEU A 360 22.45 0.66 35.81
CA LEU A 360 21.23 1.44 35.60
C LEU A 360 20.00 0.55 35.50
N ILE A 361 20.06 -0.57 34.75
CA ILE A 361 18.95 -1.52 34.66
C ILE A 361 18.61 -2.13 36.03
N GLY A 362 19.63 -2.37 36.87
CA GLY A 362 19.46 -2.89 38.22
C GLY A 362 19.07 -1.85 39.28
N SER A 363 18.80 -0.59 38.90
CA SER A 363 18.54 0.50 39.85
C SER A 363 17.05 0.65 40.17
N GLU A 364 16.74 1.22 41.34
CA GLU A 364 15.35 1.51 41.72
C GLU A 364 14.72 2.55 40.78
N GLU A 365 15.50 3.50 40.31
CA GLU A 365 15.06 4.54 39.37
C GLU A 365 14.65 3.95 38.01
N PHE A 366 15.33 2.90 37.53
CA PHE A 366 14.89 2.17 36.33
C PHE A 366 13.52 1.51 36.55
N VAL A 367 13.36 0.82 37.69
CA VAL A 367 12.10 0.17 38.06
C VAL A 367 10.96 1.19 38.10
N GLU A 368 11.16 2.34 38.78
CA GLU A 368 10.14 3.39 38.85
C GLU A 368 9.81 4.00 37.48
N HIS A 369 10.84 4.30 36.67
CA HIS A 369 10.65 4.90 35.35
C HIS A 369 9.85 3.99 34.42
N TRP A 370 10.23 2.72 34.32
CA TRP A 370 9.54 1.77 33.45
C TRP A 370 8.19 1.35 34.00
N THR A 371 8.01 1.27 35.32
CA THR A 371 6.69 1.08 35.94
C THR A 371 5.74 2.20 35.53
N ASN A 372 6.18 3.45 35.57
CA ASN A 372 5.38 4.59 35.12
C ASN A 372 5.03 4.51 33.64
N LYS A 373 6.01 4.17 32.79
CA LYS A 373 5.81 4.06 31.35
C LYS A 373 4.79 2.96 31.00
N TRP A 374 4.89 1.79 31.63
CA TRP A 374 3.94 0.71 31.45
C TRP A 374 2.57 1.03 32.04
N ALA A 375 2.52 1.69 33.20
CA ALA A 375 1.26 2.13 33.80
C ALA A 375 0.50 3.09 32.89
N ASP A 376 1.20 3.99 32.19
CA ASP A 376 0.58 4.88 31.21
C ASP A 376 0.08 4.12 29.97
N LEU A 377 0.91 3.23 29.40
CA LEU A 377 0.54 2.42 28.23
C LEU A 377 -0.65 1.48 28.50
N LEU A 378 -0.72 0.91 29.71
CA LEU A 378 -1.80 0.04 30.15
C LEU A 378 -2.97 0.82 30.78
N GLN A 379 -2.93 2.16 30.74
CA GLN A 379 -3.99 3.05 31.22
C GLN A 379 -4.38 2.79 32.68
N VAL A 380 -3.40 2.59 33.56
CA VAL A 380 -3.60 2.46 35.00
C VAL A 380 -4.17 3.76 35.55
N ASN A 381 -5.50 3.80 35.64
CA ASN A 381 -6.23 5.02 35.94
C ASN A 381 -7.28 4.76 37.04
N PRO A 382 -7.15 5.38 38.21
CA PRO A 382 -8.05 5.16 39.34
C PRO A 382 -9.50 5.57 39.04
N LYS A 383 -9.74 6.40 38.01
CA LYS A 383 -11.10 6.75 37.55
C LYS A 383 -11.86 5.55 36.98
N PHE A 384 -11.17 4.62 36.32
CA PHE A 384 -11.78 3.46 35.67
C PHE A 384 -11.60 2.18 36.48
N LEU A 385 -10.48 2.06 37.21
CA LEU A 385 -10.11 0.86 37.97
C LEU A 385 -10.47 0.94 39.46
N GLY A 386 -10.85 2.10 39.97
CA GLY A 386 -10.87 2.37 41.41
C GLY A 386 -9.46 2.52 41.97
N LYS A 387 -9.35 3.02 43.22
CA LYS A 387 -8.05 3.29 43.85
C LYS A 387 -7.29 1.99 44.10
N GLU A 388 -7.95 1.00 44.68
CA GLU A 388 -7.38 -0.31 45.00
C GLU A 388 -6.95 -1.06 43.73
N GLY A 389 -7.76 -0.99 42.67
CA GLY A 389 -7.45 -1.61 41.38
C GLY A 389 -6.24 -0.96 40.69
N ALA A 390 -6.13 0.36 40.73
CA ALA A 390 -4.98 1.08 40.19
C ALA A 390 -3.70 0.81 40.99
N GLU A 391 -3.77 0.80 42.32
CA GLU A 391 -2.63 0.46 43.19
C GLU A 391 -2.18 -0.98 42.99
N GLY A 392 -3.11 -1.94 42.95
CA GLY A 392 -2.81 -3.35 42.70
C GLY A 392 -2.19 -3.60 41.33
N LEU A 393 -2.73 -3.00 40.28
CA LEU A 393 -2.18 -3.16 38.93
C LEU A 393 -0.79 -2.50 38.80
N ARG A 394 -0.59 -1.32 39.41
CA ARG A 394 0.73 -0.69 39.46
C ARG A 394 1.75 -1.56 40.20
N ALA A 395 1.36 -2.12 41.34
CA ALA A 395 2.22 -3.00 42.13
C ALA A 395 2.56 -4.31 41.40
N TRP A 396 1.68 -4.79 40.50
CA TRP A 396 1.96 -5.94 39.63
C TRP A 396 2.91 -5.61 38.48
N ILE A 397 2.85 -4.37 37.94
CA ILE A 397 3.75 -3.90 36.88
C ILE A 397 5.20 -3.75 37.40
N ARG A 398 5.34 -3.28 38.63
CA ARG A 398 6.62 -3.12 39.33
C ARG A 398 7.23 -4.46 39.67
#